data_AF-E0X6K8-F1
#
_entry.id   AF-E0X6K8-F1
#
_cell.length_a   1.000
_cell.length_b   1.000
_cell.length_c   1.000
_cell.angle_alpha   90.00
_cell.angle_beta   90.00
_cell.angle_gamma   90.00
#
_symmetry.space_group_name_H-M   'P 1'
#
loop_
_entity.id
_entity.type
_entity.pdbx_description
1 polymer ?
#
loop_
_entity_poly.entity_id
_entity_poly.type
_entity_poly.pdbx_seq_one_letter_code
_entity_poly.pdbx_strand_id
1 'polypeptide(L)'
;LNTGRASVGAVVDQQVGEEEVGRLGLERFLDEQLALAPYTSGMLARAERVSGPFIVKDWSYACKNIAGDRYVLAGDAACFI
;
A
#
# COMPACT_ATOMS: atom_id res chain seq x y z
N LEU A 1 7.54 -11.42 19.91
CA LEU A 1 8.59 -10.39 20.01
C LEU A 1 8.60 -9.64 18.68
N ASN A 2 8.39 -8.32 18.68
CA ASN A 2 8.56 -7.54 17.44
C ASN A 2 10.07 -7.35 17.21
N THR A 3 10.54 -7.55 15.99
CA THR A 3 11.98 -7.48 15.66
C THR A 3 12.47 -6.04 15.46
N GLY A 4 11.80 -5.05 16.08
CA GLY A 4 12.06 -3.62 15.83
C GLY A 4 11.71 -3.16 14.41
N ARG A 5 10.91 -3.91 13.65
CA ARG A 5 10.50 -3.57 12.28
C ARG A 5 9.04 -3.15 12.22
N ALA A 6 8.73 -2.17 11.39
CA ALA A 6 7.39 -1.74 11.05
C ALA A 6 7.26 -1.60 9.52
N SER A 7 6.11 -2.02 8.98
CA SER A 7 5.73 -1.71 7.60
C SER A 7 4.97 -0.39 7.59
N VAL A 8 5.29 0.49 6.64
CA VAL A 8 4.66 1.80 6.50
C VAL A 8 4.33 2.01 5.03
N GLY A 9 3.09 2.43 4.75
CA GLY A 9 2.62 2.74 3.40
C GLY A 9 1.65 3.91 3.43
N ALA A 10 1.49 4.54 2.27
CA ALA A 10 0.48 5.58 2.03
C ALA A 10 -0.53 5.04 1.02
N VAL A 11 -1.82 5.11 1.37
CA VAL A 11 -2.92 4.80 0.44
C VAL A 11 -3.42 6.14 -0.11
N VAL A 12 -3.38 6.27 -1.44
CA VAL A 12 -3.67 7.50 -2.17
C VAL A 12 -4.65 7.20 -3.29
N ASP A 13 -5.25 8.25 -3.85
CA ASP A 13 -6.03 8.13 -5.09
C ASP A 13 -5.16 7.57 -6.22
N GLN A 14 -5.71 6.65 -7.01
CA GLN A 14 -4.96 5.94 -8.05
C GLN A 14 -4.43 6.90 -9.13
N GLN A 15 -5.29 7.79 -9.63
CA GLN A 15 -4.90 8.63 -10.75
C GLN A 15 -3.81 9.61 -10.31
N VAL A 16 -4.02 10.27 -9.17
CA VAL A 16 -3.03 11.18 -8.59
C VAL A 16 -1.73 10.45 -8.25
N GLY A 17 -1.83 9.25 -7.67
CA GLY A 17 -0.67 8.43 -7.31
C GLY A 17 0.14 8.00 -8.53
N GLU A 18 -0.50 7.53 -9.60
CA GLU A 18 0.18 7.11 -10.83
C GLU A 18 0.89 8.28 -11.52
N GLU A 19 0.21 9.42 -11.65
CA GLU A 19 0.78 10.63 -12.26
C GLU A 19 2.00 11.12 -11.46
N GLU A 20 1.88 11.23 -10.14
CA GLU A 20 2.93 11.78 -9.28
C GLU A 20 4.11 10.81 -9.10
N VAL A 21 3.87 9.50 -9.03
CA VAL A 21 4.96 8.50 -9.03
C VAL A 21 5.72 8.53 -10.35
N GLY A 22 5.03 8.71 -11.48
CA GLY A 22 5.68 8.87 -12.79
C GLY A 22 6.57 10.12 -12.85
N ARG A 23 6.17 11.20 -12.17
CA ARG A 23 6.89 12.48 -12.14
C ARG A 23 8.06 12.50 -11.14
N LEU A 24 7.88 11.96 -9.95
CA LEU A 24 8.81 12.10 -8.81
C LEU A 24 9.70 10.87 -8.59
N GLY A 25 9.27 9.71 -9.07
CA GLY A 25 9.79 8.43 -8.62
C GLY A 25 9.22 8.01 -7.26
N LEU A 26 9.23 6.70 -7.00
CA LEU A 26 8.50 6.10 -5.89
C LEU A 26 9.06 6.46 -4.50
N GLU A 27 10.39 6.58 -4.35
CA GLU A 27 11.04 6.97 -3.10
C GLU A 27 10.61 8.36 -2.66
N ARG A 28 10.81 9.34 -3.53
CA ARG A 28 10.46 10.73 -3.26
C ARG A 28 8.96 10.90 -3.05
N PHE A 29 8.14 10.21 -3.83
CA PHE A 29 6.69 10.23 -3.63
C PHE A 29 6.30 9.77 -2.22
N LEU A 30 6.81 8.62 -1.76
CA LEU A 30 6.52 8.13 -0.41
C LEU A 30 7.03 9.09 0.68
N ASP A 31 8.22 9.67 0.51
CA ASP A 31 8.77 10.65 1.45
C ASP A 31 7.88 11.90 1.55
N GLU A 32 7.38 12.40 0.41
CA GLU A 32 6.45 13.53 0.37
C GLU A 32 5.10 13.18 1.02
N GLN A 33 4.57 11.97 0.81
CA GLN A 33 3.34 11.52 1.51
C GLN A 33 3.53 11.41 3.02
N LEU A 34 4.67 10.90 3.49
CA LEU A 34 4.98 10.80 4.92
C LEU A 34 5.17 12.18 5.56
N ALA A 35 5.73 13.14 4.82
CA ALA A 35 5.88 14.52 5.29
C ALA A 35 4.52 15.21 5.54
N LEU A 36 3.46 14.82 4.81
CA LEU A 36 2.09 15.30 5.03
C LEU A 36 1.45 14.73 6.30
N ALA A 37 2.03 13.68 6.89
CA ALA A 37 1.54 13.02 8.12
C ALA A 37 2.51 13.27 9.29
N PRO A 38 2.46 14.44 9.96
CA PRO A 38 3.49 14.87 10.92
C PRO A 38 3.64 13.95 12.13
N TYR A 39 2.54 13.31 12.58
CA TYR A 39 2.60 12.33 13.67
C TYR A 39 3.42 11.10 13.28
N THR A 40 3.09 10.48 12.14
CA THR A 40 3.81 9.30 11.62
C THR A 40 5.25 9.64 11.29
N SER A 41 5.51 10.78 10.65
CA SER A 41 6.87 11.27 10.41
C SER A 41 7.67 11.41 11.70
N GLY A 42 7.06 11.94 12.77
CA GLY A 42 7.66 12.00 14.10
C GLY A 42 8.03 10.63 14.68
N MET A 43 7.18 9.61 14.49
CA MET A 43 7.49 8.23 14.90
C MET A 43 8.68 7.64 14.13
N LEU A 44 8.85 8.03 12.88
CA LEU A 44 9.89 7.52 11.98
C LEU A 44 11.21 8.32 12.04
N ALA A 45 11.27 9.41 12.80
CA ALA A 45 12.42 10.33 12.81
C ALA A 45 13.77 9.68 13.15
N ARG A 46 13.77 8.52 13.83
CA ARG A 46 14.97 7.73 14.15
C ARG A 46 14.96 6.33 13.51
N ALA A 47 13.99 6.06 12.65
CA ALA A 47 13.89 4.80 11.94
C ALA A 47 14.79 4.83 10.69
N GLU A 48 15.25 3.65 10.29
CA GLU A 48 15.94 3.43 9.03
C GLU A 48 15.04 2.64 8.09
N ARG A 49 14.93 3.08 6.83
CA ARG A 49 14.24 2.31 5.79
C ARG A 49 15.13 1.12 5.39
N VAL A 50 14.71 -0.08 5.74
CA VAL A 50 15.44 -1.33 5.46
C VAL A 50 14.94 -2.09 4.22
N SER A 51 13.84 -1.63 3.60
CA SER A 51 13.23 -2.24 2.41
C SER A 51 12.27 -1.29 1.69
N GLY A 52 12.06 -1.51 0.39
CA GLY A 52 11.12 -0.74 -0.44
C GLY A 52 11.65 0.64 -0.83
N PRO A 53 10.77 1.55 -1.31
CA PRO A 53 9.31 1.38 -1.41
C PRO A 53 8.85 0.45 -2.53
N PHE A 54 7.61 -0.04 -2.40
CA PHE A 54 6.92 -0.84 -3.41
C PHE A 54 5.57 -0.20 -3.71
N ILE A 55 5.07 -0.38 -4.93
CA ILE A 55 3.73 0.06 -5.32
C ILE A 55 2.83 -1.15 -5.50
N VAL A 56 1.64 -1.09 -4.90
CA VAL A 56 0.57 -2.07 -5.07
C VAL A 56 -0.66 -1.29 -5.48
N LYS A 57 -1.33 -1.74 -6.55
CA LYS A 57 -2.62 -1.19 -6.97
C LYS A 57 -3.69 -1.95 -6.22
N ASP A 58 -4.20 -1.34 -5.16
CA ASP A 58 -5.11 -1.97 -4.21
C ASP A 58 -6.54 -1.45 -4.48
N TRP A 59 -7.29 -2.19 -5.28
CA TRP A 59 -8.63 -1.78 -5.71
C TRP A 59 -9.67 -2.69 -5.08
N SER A 60 -10.76 -2.11 -4.59
CA SER A 60 -11.90 -2.90 -4.13
C SER A 60 -12.55 -3.63 -5.31
N TYR A 61 -12.77 -4.93 -5.18
CA TYR A 61 -13.51 -5.73 -6.16
C TYR A 61 -14.26 -6.88 -5.50
N ALA A 62 -15.27 -7.38 -6.21
CA ALA A 62 -15.97 -8.60 -5.85
C ALA A 62 -16.31 -9.42 -7.09
N CYS A 63 -15.98 -10.70 -7.08
CA CYS A 63 -16.42 -11.63 -8.11
C CYS A 63 -17.95 -11.81 -8.03
N LYS A 64 -18.62 -11.82 -9.19
CA LYS A 64 -20.07 -12.07 -9.25
C LYS A 64 -20.46 -13.45 -8.72
N ASN A 65 -19.62 -14.46 -8.98
CA ASN A 65 -19.78 -15.82 -8.51
C ASN A 65 -18.49 -16.24 -7.79
N ILE A 66 -18.61 -16.62 -6.52
CA ILE A 66 -17.47 -17.05 -5.69
C ILE A 66 -17.38 -18.58 -5.51
N ALA A 67 -18.39 -19.32 -5.97
CA ALA A 67 -18.41 -20.77 -5.97
C ALA A 67 -19.26 -21.30 -7.13
N GLY A 68 -19.02 -22.55 -7.50
CA GLY A 68 -19.83 -23.28 -8.47
C GLY A 68 -19.50 -24.78 -8.39
N ASP A 69 -19.97 -25.55 -9.36
CA ASP A 69 -19.74 -26.99 -9.35
C ASP A 69 -18.24 -27.31 -9.34
N ARG A 70 -17.79 -27.90 -8.22
CA ARG A 70 -16.41 -28.35 -7.97
C ARG A 70 -15.36 -27.23 -7.83
N TYR A 71 -15.76 -25.98 -7.52
CA TYR A 71 -14.79 -24.94 -7.16
C TYR A 71 -15.35 -23.91 -6.17
N VAL A 72 -14.42 -23.27 -5.46
CA VAL A 72 -14.68 -22.11 -4.59
C VAL A 72 -13.49 -21.15 -4.67
N LEU A 73 -13.78 -19.85 -4.65
CA LEU A 73 -12.81 -18.77 -4.52
C LEU A 73 -12.73 -18.35 -3.05
N ALA A 74 -11.53 -18.06 -2.55
CA ALA A 74 -11.30 -17.68 -1.15
C ALA A 74 -10.30 -16.53 -1.03
N GLY A 75 -10.48 -15.69 -0.01
CA GLY A 75 -9.66 -14.49 0.20
C GLY A 75 -9.75 -13.53 -1.00
N ASP A 76 -8.64 -12.89 -1.33
CA ASP A 76 -8.53 -11.96 -2.45
C ASP A 76 -8.97 -12.60 -3.78
N ALA A 77 -8.85 -13.93 -3.95
CA ALA A 77 -9.37 -14.56 -5.18
C ALA A 77 -10.90 -14.40 -5.36
N ALA A 78 -11.65 -14.14 -4.28
CA ALA A 78 -13.10 -13.89 -4.31
C ALA A 78 -13.46 -12.39 -4.27
N CYS A 79 -12.83 -11.64 -3.36
CA CYS A 79 -13.05 -10.21 -3.21
C CYS A 79 -11.93 -9.56 -2.40
N PHE A 80 -11.74 -8.26 -2.62
CA PHE A 80 -10.88 -7.40 -1.83
C PHE A 80 -11.63 -6.09 -1.55
N ILE A 81 -11.51 -5.55 -0.34
CA ILE A 81 -12.23 -4.34 0.11
C ILE A 81 -11.25 -3.19 0.23
#